data_AF-A0A7U9XB75-F1
#
_entry.id   AF-A0A7U9XB75-F1
#
_cell.length_a   1.000
_cell.length_b   1.000
_cell.length_c   1.000
_cell.angle_alpha   90.00
_cell.angle_beta   90.00
_cell.angle_gamma   90.00
#
_symmetry.space_group_name_H-M   'P 1'
#
loop_
_entity.id
_entity.type
_entity.pdbx_description
1 polymer ?
#
loop_
_entity_poly.entity_id
_entity_poly.type
_entity_poly.pdbx_seq_one_letter_code
_entity_poly.pdbx_strand_id
1 'polypeptide(L)'
;MSMDISVFHSYGLLISENSISKILSYMLPIWKTKEPDLYNRFSGEAPFTDFGDYLNTHYEVNLYGNADALRYYRICDQEASEQEIGDYFYFLDLNRSPSLFHTAYADFEEIIQEVKSRIGDILPPDFPFEEYLLEILGETWG
;
A
#
# COMPACT_ATOMS: atom_id res chain seq x y z
N MET A 1 26.36 0.50 -14.73
CA MET A 1 25.44 -0.65 -14.93
C MET A 1 24.71 -0.81 -13.62
N SER A 2 23.50 -0.27 -13.48
CA SER A 2 22.63 -0.66 -12.37
C SER A 2 22.16 -2.08 -12.66
N MET A 3 22.34 -2.99 -11.72
CA MET A 3 21.66 -4.28 -11.77
C MET A 3 20.23 -3.99 -11.33
N ASP A 4 19.28 -4.07 -12.25
CA ASP A 4 17.86 -4.18 -11.89
C ASP A 4 17.70 -5.56 -11.24
N ILE A 5 17.78 -5.62 -9.91
CA ILE A 5 17.50 -6.86 -9.19
C ILE A 5 15.98 -6.96 -9.08
N SER A 6 15.36 -7.60 -10.08
CA SER A 6 13.94 -7.99 -10.04
C SER A 6 13.77 -9.13 -9.04
N VAL A 7 13.73 -8.81 -7.74
CA VAL A 7 13.44 -9.77 -6.65
C VAL A 7 11.99 -9.67 -6.18
N PHE A 8 11.31 -8.56 -6.49
CA PHE A 8 9.94 -8.30 -6.07
C PHE A 8 9.04 -8.10 -7.29
N HIS A 9 8.34 -9.17 -7.69
CA HIS A 9 7.17 -9.05 -8.55
C HIS A 9 5.93 -9.28 -7.68
N SER A 10 5.27 -8.19 -7.29
CA SER A 10 4.12 -8.24 -6.38
C SER A 10 3.01 -7.32 -6.86
N TYR A 11 1.76 -7.75 -6.67
CA TYR A 11 0.60 -6.87 -6.79
C TYR A 11 0.23 -6.40 -5.40
N GLY A 12 -0.13 -5.13 -5.28
CA GLY A 12 -0.56 -4.63 -3.98
C GLY A 12 -0.93 -3.18 -3.94
N LEU A 13 -1.24 -2.76 -2.71
CA LEU A 13 -1.61 -1.38 -2.43
C LEU A 13 -0.43 -0.65 -1.82
N LEU A 14 0.01 0.44 -2.48
CA LEU A 14 1.01 1.33 -1.93
C LEU A 14 0.43 2.21 -0.81
N ILE A 15 1.04 2.11 0.35
CA ILE A 15 0.72 2.91 1.52
C ILE A 15 1.70 4.08 1.58
N SER A 16 1.24 5.24 1.10
CA SER A 16 1.99 6.50 1.04
C SER A 16 1.42 7.49 2.04
N GLU A 17 2.14 8.59 2.31
CA GLU A 17 1.64 9.66 3.17
C GLU A 17 0.28 10.20 2.69
N ASN A 18 0.08 10.26 1.37
CA ASN A 18 -1.17 10.72 0.78
C ASN A 18 -2.31 9.70 1.01
N SER A 19 -2.06 8.40 0.80
CA SER A 19 -3.11 7.39 1.05
C SER A 19 -3.43 7.29 2.55
N ILE A 20 -2.44 7.35 3.44
CA ILE A 20 -2.65 7.43 4.89
C ILE A 20 -3.46 8.67 5.28
N SER A 21 -3.14 9.84 4.71
CA SER A 21 -3.88 11.07 4.99
C SER A 21 -5.36 10.96 4.63
N LYS A 22 -5.68 10.28 3.51
CA LYS A 22 -7.07 9.99 3.11
C LYS A 22 -7.76 9.04 4.09
N ILE A 23 -7.09 7.95 4.45
CA ILE A 23 -7.61 6.94 5.42
C ILE A 23 -7.87 7.60 6.77
N LEU A 24 -6.91 8.35 7.31
CA LEU A 24 -7.06 9.02 8.60
C LEU A 24 -8.14 10.11 8.58
N SER A 25 -8.26 10.87 7.48
CA SER A 25 -9.34 11.86 7.34
C SER A 25 -10.73 11.22 7.43
N TYR A 26 -10.88 10.00 6.94
CA TYR A 26 -12.10 9.21 7.04
C TYR A 26 -12.28 8.58 8.43
N MET A 27 -11.23 7.99 9.01
CA MET A 27 -11.31 7.23 10.25
C MET A 27 -11.32 8.07 11.52
N LEU A 28 -10.62 9.21 11.56
CA LEU A 28 -10.52 10.04 12.77
C LEU A 28 -11.89 10.47 13.34
N PRO A 29 -12.88 10.94 12.54
CA PRO A 29 -14.22 11.23 13.05
C PRO A 29 -14.94 10.01 13.63
N ILE A 30 -14.71 8.82 13.06
CA ILE A 30 -15.30 7.55 13.50
C ILE A 30 -14.68 7.14 14.84
N TRP A 31 -13.35 7.12 14.91
CA TRP A 31 -12.60 6.76 16.11
C TRP A 31 -12.81 7.72 17.26
N LYS A 32 -12.99 9.03 16.99
CA LYS A 32 -13.34 10.01 18.03
C LYS A 32 -14.55 9.59 18.86
N THR A 33 -15.48 8.85 18.25
CA THR A 33 -16.70 8.38 18.92
C THR A 33 -16.59 6.92 19.38
N LYS A 34 -15.98 6.05 18.58
CA LYS A 34 -16.00 4.60 18.81
C LYS A 34 -14.74 4.05 19.48
N GLU A 35 -13.58 4.65 19.21
CA GLU A 35 -12.26 4.17 19.65
C GLU A 35 -11.34 5.36 20.01
N PRO A 36 -11.59 6.03 21.16
CA PRO A 36 -10.89 7.26 21.53
C PRO A 36 -9.37 7.10 21.66
N ASP A 37 -8.90 5.90 22.01
CA ASP A 37 -7.47 5.60 22.11
C ASP A 37 -6.78 5.67 20.75
N LEU A 38 -7.40 5.14 19.69
CA LEU A 38 -6.89 5.25 18.33
C LEU A 38 -6.94 6.70 17.83
N TYR A 39 -8.01 7.43 18.14
CA TYR A 39 -8.11 8.85 17.83
C TYR A 39 -6.94 9.64 18.45
N ASN A 40 -6.71 9.48 19.76
CA ASN A 40 -5.65 10.20 20.46
C ASN A 40 -4.25 9.85 19.93
N ARG A 41 -4.05 8.60 19.52
CA ARG A 41 -2.78 8.13 18.93
C ARG A 41 -2.51 8.76 17.57
N PHE A 42 -3.52 8.84 16.69
CA PHE A 42 -3.32 9.23 15.29
C PHE A 42 -3.73 10.67 14.96
N SER A 43 -4.28 11.44 15.90
CA SER A 43 -4.64 12.85 15.68
C SER A 43 -3.46 13.84 15.70
N GLY A 44 -2.22 13.35 15.78
CA GLY A 44 -0.99 14.15 15.87
C GLY A 44 -0.51 14.73 14.53
N GLU A 45 0.62 15.47 14.55
CA GLU A 45 1.14 16.19 13.39
C GLU A 45 1.88 15.32 12.35
N ALA A 46 2.33 14.11 12.70
CA ALA A 46 3.07 13.24 11.80
C ALA A 46 2.75 11.74 12.03
N PRO A 47 1.52 11.29 11.78
CA PRO A 47 1.12 9.93 12.10
C PRO A 47 1.64 8.89 11.11
N PHE A 48 2.40 9.27 10.06
CA PHE A 48 2.74 8.35 8.96
C PHE A 48 3.45 7.08 9.44
N THR A 49 4.57 7.21 10.16
CA THR A 49 5.33 6.05 10.66
C THR A 49 4.49 5.24 11.65
N ASP A 50 3.89 5.91 12.64
CA ASP A 50 3.07 5.26 13.67
C ASP A 50 1.86 4.52 13.10
N PHE A 51 1.25 5.07 12.05
CA PHE A 51 0.10 4.48 11.38
C PHE A 51 0.54 3.36 10.43
N GLY A 52 1.66 3.51 9.74
CA GLY A 52 2.28 2.43 8.97
C GLY A 52 2.60 1.21 9.83
N ASP A 53 3.19 1.42 11.01
CA ASP A 53 3.45 0.36 12.00
C ASP A 53 2.16 -0.31 12.50
N TYR A 54 1.11 0.50 12.70
CA TYR A 54 -0.22 -0.01 13.03
C TYR A 54 -0.80 -0.88 11.90
N LEU A 55 -0.67 -0.44 10.65
CA LEU A 55 -1.08 -1.24 9.49
C LEU A 55 -0.26 -2.52 9.35
N ASN A 56 1.04 -2.48 9.63
CA ASN A 56 1.89 -3.66 9.64
C ASN A 56 1.45 -4.68 10.70
N THR A 57 1.13 -4.20 11.90
CA THR A 57 0.75 -5.06 13.02
C THR A 57 -0.66 -5.63 12.87
N HIS A 58 -1.62 -4.87 12.35
CA HIS A 58 -3.04 -5.22 12.37
C HIS A 58 -3.61 -5.67 11.03
N TYR A 59 -2.97 -5.29 9.93
CA TYR A 59 -3.49 -5.46 8.57
C TYR A 59 -2.48 -6.14 7.63
N GLU A 60 -1.39 -6.69 8.17
CA GLU A 60 -0.36 -7.40 7.41
C GLU A 60 0.23 -6.58 6.25
N VAL A 61 0.30 -5.25 6.42
CA VAL A 61 0.99 -4.36 5.48
C VAL A 61 2.49 -4.50 5.71
N ASN A 62 3.26 -4.86 4.69
CA ASN A 62 4.69 -5.04 4.83
C ASN A 62 5.45 -3.71 4.80
N LEU A 63 6.54 -3.64 5.57
CA LEU A 63 7.49 -2.54 5.55
C LEU A 63 8.69 -2.96 4.69
N TYR A 64 8.91 -2.24 3.61
CA TYR A 64 10.04 -2.39 2.71
C TYR A 64 11.02 -1.24 2.93
N GLY A 65 12.32 -1.49 2.87
CA GLY A 65 13.33 -0.46 3.18
C GLY A 65 14.63 -0.62 2.40
N ASN A 66 15.38 0.48 2.35
CA ASN A 66 16.61 0.70 1.57
C ASN A 66 16.48 0.62 0.04
N ALA A 67 15.27 0.73 -0.52
CA ALA A 67 15.08 0.92 -1.95
C ALA A 67 15.20 2.40 -2.32
N ASP A 68 16.05 2.75 -3.30
CA ASP A 68 16.21 4.15 -3.74
C ASP A 68 15.04 4.63 -4.60
N ALA A 69 14.48 3.71 -5.38
CA ALA A 69 13.32 3.98 -6.23
C ALA A 69 12.50 2.71 -6.43
N LEU A 70 11.20 2.92 -6.58
CA LEU A 70 10.23 1.89 -6.89
C LEU A 70 9.79 2.01 -8.35
N ARG A 71 9.98 0.94 -9.12
CA ARG A 71 9.45 0.81 -10.47
C ARG A 71 8.20 -0.04 -10.45
N TYR A 72 7.13 0.49 -11.02
CA TYR A 72 5.82 -0.17 -11.00
C TYR A 72 4.99 0.12 -12.24
N TYR A 73 4.02 -0.76 -12.50
CA TYR A 73 2.88 -0.46 -13.36
C TYR A 73 1.66 -0.13 -12.50
N ARG A 74 0.89 0.89 -12.90
CA ARG A 74 -0.47 1.04 -12.38
C ARG A 74 -1.33 -0.08 -12.96
N ILE A 75 -2.03 -0.81 -12.11
CA ILE A 75 -2.75 -2.00 -12.57
C ILE A 75 -3.90 -1.63 -13.52
N CYS A 76 -4.57 -0.49 -13.28
CA CYS A 76 -5.76 -0.07 -14.01
C CYS A 76 -5.51 0.21 -15.52
N ASP A 77 -4.35 0.76 -15.87
CA ASP A 77 -4.02 1.18 -17.24
C ASP A 77 -2.68 0.68 -17.75
N GLN A 78 -1.94 -0.07 -16.93
CA GLN A 78 -0.62 -0.63 -17.26
C GLN A 78 0.42 0.45 -17.58
N GLU A 79 0.24 1.68 -17.10
CA GLU A 79 1.21 2.75 -17.28
C GLU A 79 2.41 2.53 -16.35
N ALA A 80 3.61 2.55 -16.95
CA ALA A 80 4.87 2.43 -16.23
C ALA A 80 5.20 3.73 -15.52
N SER A 81 5.62 3.65 -14.27
CA SER A 81 6.11 4.78 -13.50
C SER A 81 7.28 4.38 -12.61
N GLU A 82 8.04 5.38 -12.21
CA GLU A 82 9.14 5.27 -11.25
C GLU A 82 8.97 6.37 -10.22
N GLN A 83 9.06 6.00 -8.95
CA GLN A 83 8.95 6.93 -7.84
C GLN A 83 10.17 6.77 -6.94
N GLU A 84 10.85 7.88 -6.64
CA GLU A 84 11.86 7.91 -5.59
C GLU A 84 11.19 7.56 -4.26
N ILE A 85 11.75 6.57 -3.59
CA ILE A 85 11.29 6.17 -2.26
C ILE A 85 12.38 6.58 -1.27
N GLY A 86 11.96 7.09 -0.11
CA GLY A 86 12.91 7.41 0.96
C GLY A 86 13.49 6.13 1.58
N ASP A 87 13.85 6.21 2.86
CA ASP A 87 14.47 5.07 3.56
C ASP A 87 13.57 3.81 3.58
N TYR A 88 12.24 3.99 3.52
CA TYR A 88 11.27 2.90 3.56
C TYR A 88 9.92 3.27 2.94
N PHE A 89 9.13 2.24 2.62
CA PHE A 89 7.73 2.35 2.22
C PHE A 89 6.90 1.19 2.78
N TYR A 90 5.60 1.43 2.88
CA TYR A 90 4.64 0.42 3.29
C TYR A 90 3.86 -0.10 2.08
N PHE A 91 3.66 -1.41 2.00
CA PHE A 91 2.97 -2.04 0.89
C PHE A 91 2.13 -3.22 1.35
N LEU A 92 0.88 -3.26 0.92
CA LEU A 92 -0.01 -4.40 1.17
C LEU A 92 0.13 -5.41 0.02
N ASP A 93 0.99 -6.42 0.20
CA ASP A 93 1.16 -7.48 -0.80
C ASP A 93 -0.07 -8.37 -0.89
N LEU A 94 -0.57 -8.57 -2.10
CA LEU A 94 -1.71 -9.42 -2.35
C LEU A 94 -1.27 -10.86 -2.67
N ASN A 95 -2.17 -11.80 -2.40
CA ASN A 95 -1.84 -13.22 -2.39
C ASN A 95 -1.53 -13.81 -3.77
N ARG A 96 -2.01 -13.18 -4.85
CA ARG A 96 -1.81 -13.69 -6.22
C ARG A 96 -0.78 -12.91 -6.99
N SER A 97 0.38 -12.67 -6.38
CA SER A 97 1.56 -12.27 -7.13
C SER A 97 1.90 -13.34 -8.19
N PRO A 98 2.38 -12.97 -9.39
CA PRO A 98 2.71 -13.91 -10.45
C PRO A 98 3.85 -14.81 -9.99
N SER A 99 3.50 -16.00 -9.51
CA SER A 99 4.43 -17.08 -9.27
C SER A 99 4.12 -18.20 -10.26
N LEU A 100 5.08 -19.09 -10.51
CA LEU A 100 4.88 -20.28 -11.33
C LEU A 100 3.68 -21.16 -10.90
N PHE A 101 3.10 -20.90 -9.73
CA PHE A 101 2.09 -21.72 -9.08
C PHE A 101 0.74 -21.02 -8.86
N HIS A 102 0.62 -19.72 -9.13
CA HIS A 102 -0.64 -18.97 -8.93
C HIS A 102 -1.11 -18.32 -10.23
N THR A 103 -2.41 -18.43 -10.50
CA THR A 103 -3.04 -17.68 -11.60
C THR A 103 -3.07 -16.20 -11.21
N ALA A 104 -2.57 -15.33 -12.11
CA ALA A 104 -2.71 -13.89 -11.96
C ALA A 104 -4.18 -13.49 -11.83
N TYR A 105 -4.44 -12.31 -11.28
CA TYR A 105 -5.80 -11.75 -11.19
C TYR A 105 -6.47 -11.69 -12.57
N ALA A 106 -7.76 -12.02 -12.62
CA ALA A 106 -8.51 -12.01 -13.87
C ALA A 106 -8.84 -10.60 -14.35
N ASP A 107 -9.10 -9.69 -13.41
CA ASP A 107 -9.42 -8.29 -13.66
C ASP A 107 -9.10 -7.40 -12.45
N PHE A 108 -9.20 -6.09 -12.64
CA PHE A 108 -8.95 -5.07 -11.63
C PHE A 108 -9.93 -5.13 -10.45
N GLU A 109 -11.16 -5.60 -10.67
CA GLU A 109 -12.17 -5.68 -9.62
C GLU A 109 -11.82 -6.77 -8.61
N GLU A 110 -11.29 -7.92 -9.07
CA GLU A 110 -10.83 -9.00 -8.18
C GLU A 110 -9.77 -8.51 -7.18
N ILE A 111 -8.86 -7.65 -7.64
CA ILE A 111 -7.80 -7.03 -6.83
C ILE A 111 -8.41 -6.10 -5.79
N ILE A 112 -9.36 -5.24 -6.20
CA ILE A 112 -10.09 -4.35 -5.28
C ILE A 112 -10.82 -5.15 -4.20
N GLN A 113 -11.47 -6.26 -4.57
CA GLN A 113 -12.20 -7.11 -3.62
C GLN A 113 -11.24 -7.74 -2.60
N GLU A 114 -10.05 -8.17 -3.01
CA GLU A 114 -9.05 -8.69 -2.07
C GLU A 114 -8.55 -7.60 -1.10
N VAL A 115 -8.23 -6.40 -1.59
CA VAL A 115 -7.85 -5.28 -0.71
C VAL A 115 -8.96 -4.95 0.27
N LYS A 116 -10.21 -4.84 -0.19
CA LYS A 116 -11.36 -4.57 0.67
C LYS A 116 -11.59 -5.67 1.71
N SER A 117 -11.31 -6.92 1.37
CA SER A 117 -11.40 -8.04 2.32
C SER A 117 -10.35 -7.95 3.43
N ARG A 118 -9.20 -7.31 3.18
CA ARG A 118 -8.10 -7.23 4.14
C ARG A 118 -8.12 -5.96 4.98
N ILE A 119 -8.35 -4.80 4.35
CA ILE A 119 -8.26 -3.48 5.00
C ILE A 119 -9.49 -2.60 4.77
N GLY A 120 -10.57 -3.14 4.19
CA GLY A 120 -11.73 -2.36 3.76
C GLY A 120 -12.56 -1.72 4.88
N ASP A 121 -12.34 -2.12 6.13
CA ASP A 121 -12.95 -1.52 7.32
C ASP A 121 -12.43 -0.11 7.62
N ILE A 122 -11.18 0.18 7.25
CA ILE A 122 -10.55 1.50 7.44
C ILE A 122 -10.50 2.34 6.17
N LEU A 123 -10.76 1.75 5.00
CA LEU A 123 -10.74 2.48 3.73
C LEU A 123 -11.99 3.35 3.56
N PRO A 124 -11.85 4.58 3.03
CA PRO A 124 -13.00 5.37 2.63
C PRO A 124 -13.75 4.68 1.47
N PRO A 125 -15.09 4.84 1.37
CA PRO A 125 -15.90 4.23 0.31
C PRO A 125 -15.48 4.61 -1.11
N ASP A 126 -14.93 5.82 -1.28
CA ASP A 126 -14.46 6.42 -2.52
C ASP A 126 -12.92 6.40 -2.64
N PHE A 127 -12.25 5.46 -1.95
CA PHE A 127 -10.79 5.32 -2.02
C PHE A 127 -10.33 5.13 -3.49
N PRO A 128 -9.35 5.93 -3.98
CA PRO A 128 -8.95 5.92 -5.37
C PRO A 128 -7.97 4.77 -5.65
N PHE A 129 -8.50 3.56 -5.78
CA PHE A 129 -7.71 2.34 -6.02
C PHE A 129 -6.81 2.45 -7.26
N GLU A 130 -7.24 3.15 -8.29
CA GLU A 130 -6.52 3.35 -9.56
C GLU A 130 -5.15 4.03 -9.37
N GLU A 131 -4.99 4.84 -8.33
CA GLU A 131 -3.74 5.56 -8.05
C GLU A 131 -2.75 4.74 -7.22
N TYR A 132 -3.25 3.80 -6.41
CA TYR A 132 -2.46 3.14 -5.37
C TYR A 132 -2.31 1.63 -5.56
N LEU A 133 -3.08 1.01 -6.46
CA LEU A 133 -2.93 -0.39 -6.83
C LEU A 133 -1.84 -0.55 -7.88
N LEU A 134 -0.74 -1.16 -7.47
CA LEU A 134 0.49 -1.22 -8.24
C LEU A 134 0.94 -2.67 -8.44
N GLU A 135 1.53 -2.93 -9.59
CA GLU A 135 2.38 -4.07 -9.86
C GLU A 135 3.84 -3.62 -9.74
N ILE A 136 4.51 -4.00 -8.65
CA ILE A 136 5.93 -3.72 -8.45
C ILE A 136 6.74 -4.70 -9.29
N LEU A 137 7.71 -4.19 -10.05
CA LEU A 137 8.56 -4.99 -10.95
C LEU A 137 9.98 -5.22 -10.40
N GLY A 138 10.41 -4.34 -9.51
CA GLY A 138 11.73 -4.40 -8.91
C GLY A 138 12.09 -3.12 -8.16
N GLU A 139 13.12 -3.24 -7.33
CA GLU A 139 13.69 -2.16 -6.54
C GLU A 139 15.12 -1.94 -7.06
N THR A 140 15.50 -0.68 -7.30
CA THR A 140 16.90 -0.34 -7.59
C THR A 140 17.62 -0.03 -6.28
N TRP A 141 18.74 -0.72 -6.07
CA TRP A 141 19.63 -0.54 -4.92
C TRP A 141 20.97 0.01 -5.44
N GLY A 142 21.34 1.21 -5.03
CA GLY A 142 22.56 1.93 -5.42
C GLY A 142 23.79 1.61 -4.58
#